data_AF-A0AB38TC83-F1
#
_entry.id   AF-A0AB38TC83-F1
#
_cell.length_a   1.000
_cell.length_b   1.000
_cell.length_c   1.000
_cell.angle_alpha   90.00
_cell.angle_beta   90.00
_cell.angle_gamma   90.00
#
_symmetry.space_group_name_H-M   'P 1'
#
loop_
_entity.id
_entity.type
_entity.pdbx_description
1 polymer ?
#
loop_
_entity_poly.entity_id
_entity_poly.type
_entity_poly.pdbx_seq_one_letter_code
_entity_poly.pdbx_strand_id
1 'polypeptide(L)'
;MPRALALMYGGQAIAAAFAAPIGSYLGAVFGWRAVFWALTPIVAINLVWHLIALPSLPARQRQDFRTMFGLLKRPHFLRGLIASMLSWGSAFTMFTYLRPFLEQVTGVNVGTLSILLLVLGCAGFLGTWAAGRFVSGNVAPLLRLPALLMGGCTLGLLLLGGSVAAAGLFLALWGAANTAMSVIWMTWMSQNADDAPEAAGSLMVAAIQASILLGAVVGGLLLDGMTVFATFAGSVVLAGLAIALIGNGRRLLKPGRPALTFVQRTAQSQFIPTGDRKCP
;
A
#
# COMPACT_ATOMS: atom_id res chain seq x y z
N MET A 1 21.36 -9.32 -9.65
CA MET A 1 20.12 -9.23 -8.84
C MET A 1 19.79 -7.80 -8.38
N PRO A 2 20.67 -7.03 -7.70
CA PRO A 2 20.29 -5.72 -7.13
C PRO A 2 19.89 -4.66 -8.17
N ARG A 3 20.57 -4.58 -9.31
CA ARG A 3 20.25 -3.62 -10.39
C ARG A 3 18.89 -3.88 -11.05
N ALA A 4 18.53 -5.15 -11.25
CA ALA A 4 17.24 -5.53 -11.84
C ALA A 4 16.08 -5.17 -10.90
N LEU A 5 16.22 -5.50 -9.61
CA LEU A 5 15.23 -5.12 -8.59
C LEU A 5 15.11 -3.60 -8.46
N ALA A 6 16.23 -2.87 -8.48
CA ALA A 6 16.23 -1.41 -8.44
C ALA A 6 15.51 -0.79 -9.65
N LEU A 7 15.70 -1.36 -10.85
CA LEU A 7 15.00 -0.90 -12.06
C LEU A 7 13.50 -1.18 -11.99
N MET A 8 13.09 -2.35 -11.49
CA MET A 8 11.68 -2.70 -11.30
C MET A 8 10.97 -1.76 -10.30
N TYR A 9 11.57 -1.56 -9.12
CA TYR A 9 11.01 -0.65 -8.11
C TYR A 9 11.05 0.82 -8.58
N GLY A 10 12.08 1.21 -9.33
CA GLY A 10 12.17 2.53 -9.95
C GLY A 10 11.03 2.78 -10.94
N GLY A 11 10.74 1.81 -11.81
CA GLY A 11 9.62 1.88 -12.75
C GLY A 11 8.26 2.01 -12.04
N GLN A 12 8.03 1.21 -11.00
CA GLN A 12 6.82 1.31 -10.17
C GLN A 12 6.67 2.70 -9.53
N ALA A 13 7.75 3.25 -8.99
CA ALA A 13 7.74 4.57 -8.36
C ALA A 13 7.41 5.68 -9.36
N ILE A 14 8.02 5.66 -10.55
CA ILE A 14 7.73 6.62 -11.62
C ILE A 14 6.26 6.50 -12.04
N ALA A 15 5.76 5.28 -12.26
CA ALA A 15 4.36 5.07 -12.61
C ALA A 15 3.41 5.60 -11.53
N ALA A 16 3.65 5.29 -10.25
CA ALA A 16 2.82 5.76 -9.15
C ALA A 16 2.81 7.29 -9.00
N ALA A 17 3.95 7.94 -9.23
CA ALA A 17 4.07 9.39 -9.10
C ALA A 17 3.41 10.16 -10.27
N PHE A 18 3.58 9.66 -11.49
CA PHE A 18 3.20 10.41 -12.70
C PHE A 18 1.89 9.94 -13.35
N ALA A 19 1.46 8.68 -13.16
CA ALA A 19 0.29 8.15 -13.87
C ALA A 19 -1.00 8.90 -13.48
N ALA A 20 -1.23 9.15 -12.19
CA ALA A 20 -2.45 9.82 -11.73
C ALA A 20 -2.52 11.30 -12.20
N PRO A 21 -1.46 12.13 -12.06
CA PRO A 21 -1.46 13.49 -12.61
C PRO A 21 -1.63 13.54 -14.13
N ILE A 22 -0.85 12.74 -14.87
CA ILE A 22 -0.89 12.74 -16.34
C ILE A 22 -2.25 12.25 -16.84
N GLY A 23 -2.76 11.15 -16.26
CA GLY A 23 -4.06 10.60 -16.62
C GLY A 23 -5.21 11.56 -16.30
N SER A 24 -5.13 12.23 -15.14
CA SER A 24 -6.10 13.25 -14.72
C SER A 24 -6.12 14.47 -15.66
N TYR A 25 -4.93 14.98 -16.02
CA TYR A 25 -4.78 16.12 -16.91
C TYR A 25 -5.20 15.80 -18.35
N LEU A 26 -4.66 14.73 -18.94
CA LEU A 26 -5.02 14.31 -20.30
C LEU A 26 -6.48 13.89 -20.39
N GLY A 27 -7.02 13.25 -19.36
CA GLY A 27 -8.42 12.85 -19.29
C GLY A 27 -9.38 14.03 -19.25
N ALA A 28 -8.96 15.16 -18.67
CA ALA A 28 -9.75 16.39 -18.68
C ALA A 28 -9.67 17.14 -20.01
N VAL A 29 -8.51 17.16 -20.69
CA VAL A 29 -8.31 17.90 -21.95
C VAL A 29 -8.86 17.12 -23.16
N PHE A 30 -8.52 15.84 -23.27
CA PHE A 30 -8.83 15.00 -24.43
C PHE A 30 -10.00 14.03 -24.19
N GLY A 31 -10.52 13.99 -22.97
CA GLY A 31 -11.51 13.01 -22.54
C GLY A 31 -10.88 11.66 -22.20
N TRP A 32 -11.48 10.94 -21.25
CA TRP A 32 -10.99 9.64 -20.79
C TRP A 32 -10.84 8.62 -21.93
N ARG A 33 -11.75 8.63 -22.92
CA ARG A 33 -11.72 7.70 -24.07
C ARG A 33 -10.44 7.82 -24.88
N ALA A 34 -9.98 9.04 -25.16
CA ALA A 34 -8.76 9.27 -25.94
C ALA A 34 -7.52 8.78 -25.17
N VAL A 35 -7.49 8.98 -23.86
CA VAL A 35 -6.41 8.49 -22.99
C VAL A 35 -6.30 6.97 -23.05
N PHE A 36 -7.44 6.24 -22.97
CA PHE A 36 -7.43 4.78 -23.12
C PHE A 36 -7.00 4.34 -24.51
N TRP A 37 -7.50 4.97 -25.57
CA TRP A 37 -7.10 4.64 -26.94
C TRP A 37 -5.61 4.86 -27.20
N ALA A 38 -5.01 5.88 -26.58
CA ALA A 38 -3.57 6.11 -26.65
C ALA A 38 -2.76 5.07 -25.84
N LEU A 39 -3.29 4.61 -24.70
CA LEU A 39 -2.66 3.58 -23.86
C LEU A 39 -2.72 2.18 -24.48
N THR A 40 -3.81 1.83 -25.15
CA THR A 40 -4.01 0.50 -25.75
C THR A 40 -2.84 0.01 -26.62
N PRO A 41 -2.33 0.76 -27.63
CA PRO A 41 -1.23 0.29 -28.46
C PRO A 41 0.06 0.12 -27.65
N ILE A 42 0.33 0.99 -26.66
CA ILE A 42 1.51 0.89 -25.79
C ILE A 42 1.48 -0.42 -25.00
N VAL A 43 0.33 -0.75 -24.40
CA VAL A 43 0.14 -2.00 -23.65
C VAL A 43 0.22 -3.22 -24.59
N ALA A 44 -0.35 -3.14 -25.79
CA ALA A 44 -0.29 -4.21 -26.77
C ALA A 44 1.15 -4.51 -27.22
N ILE A 45 1.94 -3.48 -27.52
CA ILE A 45 3.36 -3.61 -27.87
C ILE A 45 4.13 -4.24 -26.70
N ASN A 46 3.88 -3.79 -25.47
CA ASN A 46 4.53 -4.34 -24.27
C ASN A 46 4.18 -5.83 -24.07
N LEU A 47 2.92 -6.22 -24.31
CA LEU A 47 2.48 -7.60 -24.25
C LEU A 47 3.19 -8.47 -25.30
N VAL A 48 3.27 -8.02 -26.55
CA VAL A 48 4.00 -8.72 -27.62
C VAL A 48 5.47 -8.87 -27.27
N TRP A 49 6.09 -7.81 -26.74
CA TRP A 49 7.47 -7.85 -26.28
C TRP A 49 7.68 -8.89 -25.19
N HIS A 50 6.81 -8.94 -24.17
CA HIS A 50 6.87 -9.96 -23.12
C HIS A 50 6.72 -11.38 -23.64
N LEU A 51 5.84 -11.61 -24.63
CA LEU A 51 5.66 -12.94 -25.24
C LEU A 51 6.92 -13.43 -25.98
N ILE A 52 7.67 -12.52 -26.61
CA ILE A 52 8.88 -12.85 -27.37
C ILE A 52 10.12 -12.94 -26.45
N ALA A 53 10.23 -12.03 -25.47
CA ALA A 53 11.42 -11.89 -24.65
C ALA A 53 11.45 -12.80 -23.41
N LEU A 54 10.30 -13.26 -22.91
CA LEU A 54 10.23 -14.01 -21.66
C LEU A 54 10.32 -15.53 -21.92
N PRO A 55 11.40 -16.21 -21.49
CA PRO A 55 11.53 -17.66 -21.65
C PRO A 55 10.50 -18.39 -20.77
N SER A 56 10.13 -19.61 -21.16
CA SER A 56 9.19 -20.44 -20.40
C SER A 56 9.69 -20.67 -18.97
N LEU A 57 8.93 -20.20 -17.98
CA LEU A 57 9.18 -20.39 -16.56
C LEU A 57 8.21 -21.44 -16.01
N PRO A 58 8.58 -22.73 -15.98
CA PRO A 58 7.68 -23.78 -15.48
C PRO A 58 7.33 -23.54 -14.01
N ALA A 59 6.04 -23.53 -13.70
CA ALA A 59 5.54 -23.39 -12.33
C ALA A 59 6.02 -24.59 -11.49
N ARG A 60 6.96 -24.34 -10.58
CA ARG A 60 7.71 -25.39 -9.87
C ARG A 60 6.88 -26.10 -8.78
N GLN A 61 5.73 -25.55 -8.38
CA GLN A 61 4.77 -26.13 -7.43
C GLN A 61 3.35 -25.60 -7.67
N ARG A 62 2.34 -26.47 -7.57
CA ARG A 62 0.93 -26.06 -7.49
C ARG A 62 0.69 -25.38 -6.15
N GLN A 63 0.16 -24.16 -6.17
CA GLN A 63 -0.38 -23.49 -4.99
C GLN A 63 -1.46 -24.38 -4.37
N ASP A 64 -1.23 -24.89 -3.16
CA ASP A 64 -2.24 -25.69 -2.46
C ASP A 64 -3.22 -24.77 -1.73
N PHE A 65 -4.46 -24.69 -2.22
CA PHE A 65 -5.54 -23.93 -1.59
C PHE A 65 -5.77 -24.36 -0.14
N ARG A 66 -5.45 -25.60 0.23
CA ARG A 66 -5.55 -26.08 1.62
C ARG A 66 -4.65 -25.29 2.56
N THR A 67 -3.46 -24.89 2.10
CA THR A 67 -2.51 -24.07 2.87
C THR A 67 -3.08 -22.67 3.11
N MET A 68 -3.76 -22.07 2.13
CA MET A 68 -4.44 -20.78 2.29
C MET A 68 -5.56 -20.85 3.33
N PHE A 69 -6.46 -21.83 3.24
CA PHE A 69 -7.51 -22.03 4.24
C PHE A 69 -6.94 -22.36 5.63
N GLY A 70 -5.83 -23.10 5.70
CA GLY A 70 -5.10 -23.36 6.94
C GLY A 70 -4.58 -22.09 7.62
N LEU A 71 -4.12 -21.10 6.84
CA LEU A 71 -3.72 -19.79 7.36
C LEU A 71 -4.90 -18.99 7.89
N LEU A 72 -6.06 -18.99 7.21
CA LEU A 72 -7.26 -18.27 7.70
C LEU A 72 -7.79 -18.83 9.02
N LYS A 73 -7.57 -20.12 9.30
CA LYS A 73 -7.95 -20.73 10.59
C LYS A 73 -7.11 -20.22 11.77
N ARG A 74 -5.97 -19.57 11.52
CA ARG A 74 -5.12 -19.01 12.57
C ARG A 74 -5.72 -17.70 13.08
N PRO A 75 -6.15 -17.61 14.35
CA PRO A 75 -6.87 -16.44 14.85
C PRO A 75 -6.02 -15.15 14.84
N HIS A 76 -4.70 -15.25 15.02
CA HIS A 76 -3.80 -14.09 14.95
C HIS A 76 -3.63 -13.57 13.51
N PHE A 77 -3.50 -14.49 12.54
CA PHE A 77 -3.36 -14.14 11.13
C PHE A 77 -4.66 -13.55 10.57
N LEU A 78 -5.81 -14.18 10.86
CA LEU A 78 -7.12 -13.69 10.43
C LEU A 78 -7.41 -12.29 10.98
N ARG A 79 -7.14 -12.04 12.27
CA ARG A 79 -7.29 -10.70 12.86
C ARG A 79 -6.38 -9.68 12.19
N GLY A 80 -5.15 -10.05 11.87
CA GLY A 80 -4.22 -9.16 11.17
C GLY A 80 -4.65 -8.87 9.74
N LEU A 81 -5.21 -9.88 9.05
CA LEU A 81 -5.79 -9.72 7.72
C LEU A 81 -7.02 -8.80 7.74
N ILE A 82 -7.92 -8.93 8.71
CA ILE A 82 -9.07 -8.03 8.84
C ILE A 82 -8.60 -6.61 9.18
N ALA A 83 -7.62 -6.46 10.07
CA ALA A 83 -7.04 -5.16 10.40
C ALA A 83 -6.34 -4.51 9.20
N SER A 84 -5.65 -5.28 8.36
CA SER A 84 -5.10 -4.77 7.11
C SER A 84 -6.23 -4.35 6.16
N MET A 85 -7.25 -5.19 5.97
CA MET A 85 -8.41 -4.85 5.14
C MET A 85 -9.11 -3.56 5.60
N LEU A 86 -9.26 -3.33 6.90
CA LEU A 86 -9.84 -2.07 7.40
C LEU A 86 -8.92 -0.88 7.16
N SER A 87 -7.61 -1.06 7.30
CA SER A 87 -6.62 0.01 7.08
C SER A 87 -6.57 0.43 5.61
N TRP A 88 -6.49 -0.55 4.71
CA TRP A 88 -6.51 -0.34 3.27
C TRP A 88 -7.88 0.15 2.79
N GLY A 89 -8.97 -0.42 3.31
CA GLY A 89 -10.33 0.01 3.02
C GLY A 89 -10.54 1.49 3.36
N SER A 90 -10.20 1.91 4.57
CA SER A 90 -10.24 3.32 4.98
C SER A 90 -9.48 4.24 4.01
N ALA A 91 -8.23 3.90 3.70
CA ALA A 91 -7.39 4.66 2.78
C ALA A 91 -8.05 4.82 1.40
N PHE A 92 -8.53 3.73 0.82
CA PHE A 92 -9.06 3.74 -0.53
C PHE A 92 -10.50 4.27 -0.62
N THR A 93 -11.31 4.18 0.43
CA THR A 93 -12.61 4.88 0.51
C THR A 93 -12.43 6.39 0.32
N MET A 94 -11.42 6.98 0.95
CA MET A 94 -11.13 8.41 0.78
C MET A 94 -10.46 8.69 -0.57
N PHE A 95 -9.41 7.94 -0.92
CA PHE A 95 -8.62 8.20 -2.12
C PHE A 95 -9.43 8.08 -3.42
N THR A 96 -10.38 7.14 -3.49
CA THR A 96 -11.23 6.92 -4.67
C THR A 96 -12.07 8.15 -4.99
N TYR A 97 -12.54 8.85 -3.96
CA TYR A 97 -13.38 10.04 -4.07
C TYR A 97 -12.62 11.34 -3.76
N LEU A 98 -11.29 11.30 -3.86
CA LEU A 98 -10.44 12.44 -3.59
C LEU A 98 -10.65 13.57 -4.61
N ARG A 99 -10.76 13.23 -5.90
CA ARG A 99 -11.02 14.23 -6.96
C ARG A 99 -12.31 15.02 -6.71
N PRO A 100 -13.50 14.39 -6.56
CA PRO A 100 -14.72 15.14 -6.31
C PRO A 100 -14.66 15.94 -5.01
N PHE A 101 -13.94 15.47 -3.98
CA PHE A 101 -13.70 16.27 -2.77
C PHE A 101 -12.92 17.54 -3.05
N LEU A 102 -11.78 17.44 -3.73
CA LEU A 102 -10.95 18.61 -4.04
C LEU A 102 -11.66 19.60 -4.97
N GLU A 103 -12.40 19.11 -5.96
CA GLU A 103 -13.15 19.95 -6.89
C GLU A 103 -14.34 20.65 -6.21
N GLN A 104 -15.12 19.94 -5.37
CA GLN A 104 -16.34 20.49 -4.76
C GLN A 104 -16.08 21.27 -3.46
N VAL A 105 -15.12 20.84 -2.63
CA VAL A 105 -14.86 21.42 -1.30
C VAL A 105 -13.70 22.42 -1.35
N THR A 106 -12.57 22.02 -1.95
CA THR A 106 -11.39 22.90 -2.06
C THR A 106 -11.52 23.88 -3.23
N GLY A 107 -12.41 23.61 -4.21
CA GLY A 107 -12.61 24.46 -5.38
C GLY A 107 -11.43 24.47 -6.35
N VAL A 108 -10.61 23.41 -6.37
CA VAL A 108 -9.42 23.38 -7.24
C VAL A 108 -9.78 23.12 -8.69
N ASN A 109 -9.02 23.74 -9.59
CA ASN A 109 -9.07 23.42 -11.01
C ASN A 109 -8.24 22.16 -11.33
N VAL A 110 -8.35 21.67 -12.56
CA VAL A 110 -7.65 20.47 -13.05
C VAL A 110 -6.13 20.57 -12.93
N GLY A 111 -5.56 21.76 -13.15
CA GLY A 111 -4.12 22.00 -13.06
C GLY A 111 -3.61 21.82 -11.62
N THR A 112 -4.26 22.49 -10.66
CA THR A 112 -3.95 22.37 -9.25
C THR A 112 -4.20 20.96 -8.73
N LEU A 113 -5.28 20.29 -9.14
CA LEU A 113 -5.54 18.90 -8.79
C LEU A 113 -4.39 17.98 -9.24
N SER A 114 -3.91 18.17 -10.47
CA SER A 114 -2.79 17.38 -11.01
C SER A 114 -1.50 17.62 -10.22
N ILE A 115 -1.23 18.86 -9.80
CA ILE A 115 -0.10 19.20 -8.92
C ILE A 115 -0.27 18.53 -7.55
N LEU A 116 -1.46 18.55 -6.95
CA LEU A 116 -1.72 17.90 -5.66
C LEU A 116 -1.52 16.38 -5.73
N LEU A 117 -1.98 15.73 -6.80
CA LEU A 117 -1.73 14.31 -7.05
C LEU A 117 -0.23 14.02 -7.25
N LEU A 118 0.50 14.93 -7.90
CA LEU A 118 1.94 14.81 -8.08
C LEU A 118 2.68 14.91 -6.73
N VAL A 119 2.29 15.88 -5.89
CA VAL A 119 2.80 16.02 -4.52
C VAL A 119 2.55 14.76 -3.71
N LEU A 120 1.33 14.19 -3.78
CA LEU A 120 0.98 12.93 -3.14
C LEU A 120 1.87 11.78 -3.61
N GLY A 121 2.13 11.67 -4.91
CA GLY A 121 3.03 10.67 -5.49
C GLY A 121 4.50 10.83 -5.05
N CYS A 122 5.04 12.04 -5.15
CA CYS A 122 6.40 12.37 -4.71
C CYS A 122 6.60 12.12 -3.20
N ALA A 123 5.61 12.49 -2.39
CA ALA A 123 5.64 12.23 -0.95
C ALA A 123 5.57 10.72 -0.64
N GLY A 124 4.81 9.94 -1.43
CA GLY A 124 4.82 8.48 -1.33
C GLY A 124 6.20 7.87 -1.57
N PHE A 125 6.97 8.40 -2.52
CA PHE A 125 8.35 7.97 -2.74
C PHE A 125 9.24 8.24 -1.50
N LEU A 126 9.19 9.45 -0.96
CA LEU A 126 9.88 9.83 0.28
C LEU A 126 9.46 8.96 1.47
N GLY A 127 8.17 8.65 1.58
CA GLY A 127 7.62 7.77 2.61
C GLY A 127 8.15 6.34 2.52
N THR A 128 8.33 5.81 1.31
CA THR A 128 8.91 4.47 1.10
C THR A 128 10.36 4.42 1.60
N TRP A 129 11.16 5.44 1.27
CA TRP A 129 12.54 5.55 1.73
C TRP A 129 12.64 5.67 3.25
N ALA A 130 11.81 6.51 3.86
CA ALA A 130 11.75 6.66 5.31
C ALA A 130 11.30 5.36 6.00
N ALA A 131 10.24 4.72 5.50
CA ALA A 131 9.72 3.47 6.05
C ALA A 131 10.78 2.36 6.07
N GLY A 132 11.58 2.22 5.00
CA GLY A 132 12.68 1.25 4.96
C GLY A 132 13.73 1.44 6.07
N ARG A 133 13.85 2.65 6.64
CA ARG A 133 14.78 2.98 7.71
C ARG A 133 14.15 2.82 9.10
N PHE A 134 12.85 3.11 9.23
CA PHE A 134 12.11 3.04 10.50
C PHE A 134 11.54 1.66 10.82
N VAL A 135 11.30 0.83 9.81
CA VAL A 135 10.82 -0.55 9.99
C VAL A 135 12.00 -1.45 10.37
N SER A 136 12.43 -1.35 11.64
CA SER A 136 13.38 -2.28 12.24
C SER A 136 12.88 -2.72 13.63
N GLY A 137 12.87 -4.04 13.88
CA GLY A 137 12.43 -4.60 15.15
C GLY A 137 10.94 -4.94 15.24
N ASN A 138 10.28 -4.57 16.34
CA ASN A 138 8.93 -5.01 16.68
C ASN A 138 7.86 -4.21 15.91
N VAL A 139 7.15 -4.89 15.00
CA VAL A 139 6.18 -4.26 14.08
C VAL A 139 4.83 -3.96 14.74
N ALA A 140 4.50 -4.61 15.86
CA ALA A 140 3.20 -4.47 16.55
C ALA A 140 2.78 -3.01 16.84
N PRO A 141 3.62 -2.16 17.47
CA PRO A 141 3.25 -0.76 17.72
C PRO A 141 3.21 0.09 16.44
N LEU A 142 3.89 -0.33 15.37
CA LEU A 142 3.90 0.37 14.09
C LEU A 142 2.61 0.13 13.28
N LEU A 143 1.90 -0.97 13.49
CA LEU A 143 0.69 -1.31 12.72
C LEU A 143 -0.42 -0.26 12.81
N ARG A 144 -0.56 0.41 13.97
CA ARG A 144 -1.58 1.45 14.16
C ARG A 144 -1.20 2.80 13.55
N LEU A 145 0.10 3.03 13.32
CA LEU A 145 0.63 4.34 12.93
C LEU A 145 0.07 4.80 11.57
N PRO A 146 0.03 3.97 10.51
CA PRO A 146 -0.54 4.38 9.24
C PRO A 146 -2.03 4.71 9.32
N ALA A 147 -2.82 3.87 10.00
CA ALA A 147 -4.25 4.13 10.18
C ALA A 147 -4.51 5.43 10.96
N LEU A 148 -3.70 5.72 11.99
CA LEU A 148 -3.75 6.98 12.73
C LEU A 148 -3.38 8.19 11.86
N LEU A 149 -2.26 8.12 11.15
CA LEU A 149 -1.79 9.23 10.31
C LEU A 149 -2.74 9.50 9.15
N MET A 150 -3.19 8.46 8.45
CA MET A 150 -4.09 8.60 7.30
C MET A 150 -5.49 9.02 7.73
N GLY A 151 -6.03 8.44 8.82
CA GLY A 151 -7.29 8.88 9.41
C GLY A 151 -7.22 10.34 9.91
N GLY A 152 -6.11 10.71 10.55
CA GLY A 152 -5.84 12.09 10.99
C GLY A 152 -5.71 13.07 9.83
N CYS A 153 -5.03 12.71 8.75
CA CYS A 153 -4.96 13.53 7.53
C CYS A 153 -6.33 13.67 6.87
N THR A 154 -7.14 12.61 6.85
CA THR A 154 -8.51 12.65 6.31
C THR A 154 -9.41 13.55 7.15
N LEU A 155 -9.30 13.48 8.48
CA LEU A 155 -10.00 14.39 9.39
C LEU A 155 -9.50 15.83 9.23
N GLY A 156 -8.20 16.04 9.07
CA GLY A 156 -7.61 17.34 8.76
C GLY A 156 -8.14 17.93 7.46
N LEU A 157 -8.31 17.11 6.41
CA LEU A 157 -8.95 17.51 5.16
C LEU A 157 -10.42 17.87 5.37
N LEU A 158 -11.16 17.14 6.20
CA LEU A 158 -12.55 17.50 6.50
C LEU A 158 -12.68 18.87 7.18
N LEU A 159 -11.73 19.23 8.06
CA LEU A 159 -11.78 20.47 8.84
C LEU A 159 -11.14 21.67 8.11
N LEU A 160 -10.06 21.44 7.36
CA LEU A 160 -9.19 22.48 6.80
C LEU A 160 -9.04 22.35 5.27
N GLY A 161 -9.78 21.44 4.63
CA GLY A 161 -9.71 21.16 3.19
C GLY A 161 -10.20 22.28 2.29
N GLY A 162 -10.72 23.38 2.81
CA GLY A 162 -11.01 24.58 2.02
C GLY A 162 -9.77 25.31 1.53
N SER A 163 -8.59 25.06 2.11
CA SER A 163 -7.32 25.67 1.67
C SER A 163 -6.50 24.70 0.83
N VAL A 164 -6.08 25.14 -0.36
CA VAL A 164 -5.21 24.37 -1.27
C VAL A 164 -3.89 23.99 -0.61
N ALA A 165 -3.31 24.89 0.19
CA ALA A 165 -2.05 24.64 0.88
C ALA A 165 -2.20 23.56 1.97
N ALA A 166 -3.29 23.64 2.75
CA ALA A 166 -3.60 22.62 3.75
C ALA A 166 -3.88 21.26 3.09
N ALA A 167 -4.65 21.25 1.99
CA ALA A 167 -4.90 20.04 1.22
C ALA A 167 -3.60 19.42 0.68
N GLY A 168 -2.69 20.22 0.13
CA GLY A 168 -1.38 19.76 -0.33
C GLY A 168 -0.54 19.14 0.78
N LEU A 169 -0.51 19.76 1.97
CA LEU A 169 0.20 19.21 3.13
C LEU A 169 -0.39 17.86 3.57
N PHE A 170 -1.71 17.77 3.74
CA PHE A 170 -2.36 16.54 4.15
C PHE A 170 -2.20 15.43 3.10
N LEU A 171 -2.25 15.75 1.81
CA LEU A 171 -2.04 14.79 0.74
C LEU A 171 -0.58 14.31 0.67
N ALA A 172 0.39 15.18 0.94
CA ALA A 172 1.79 14.78 1.06
C ALA A 172 1.98 13.79 2.22
N LEU A 173 1.48 14.13 3.41
CA LEU A 173 1.55 13.27 4.59
C LEU A 173 0.81 11.93 4.38
N TRP A 174 -0.37 11.98 3.76
CA TRP A 174 -1.17 10.82 3.43
C TRP A 174 -0.44 9.91 2.44
N GLY A 175 0.14 10.47 1.37
CA GLY A 175 0.91 9.72 0.38
C GLY A 175 2.11 9.00 0.99
N ALA A 176 2.87 9.70 1.85
CA ALA A 176 4.00 9.12 2.58
C ALA A 176 3.55 8.01 3.56
N ALA A 177 2.42 8.21 4.26
CA ALA A 177 1.87 7.21 5.17
C ALA A 177 1.35 5.97 4.43
N ASN A 178 0.74 6.13 3.25
CA ASN A 178 0.22 5.03 2.44
C ASN A 178 1.33 4.06 1.96
N THR A 179 2.48 4.60 1.55
CA THR A 179 3.62 3.75 1.16
C THR A 179 4.28 3.10 2.37
N ALA A 180 4.40 3.82 3.49
CA ALA A 180 4.85 3.24 4.76
C ALA A 180 3.92 2.10 5.24
N MET A 181 2.61 2.25 5.08
CA MET A 181 1.59 1.24 5.37
C MET A 181 1.88 -0.07 4.64
N SER A 182 2.22 0.02 3.36
CA SER A 182 2.57 -1.14 2.53
C SER A 182 3.76 -1.92 3.10
N VAL A 183 4.83 -1.21 3.45
CA VAL A 183 6.04 -1.81 4.03
C VAL A 183 5.75 -2.47 5.38
N ILE A 184 5.00 -1.80 6.25
CA ILE A 184 4.67 -2.29 7.59
C ILE A 184 3.83 -3.58 7.52
N TRP A 185 2.76 -3.60 6.70
CA TRP A 185 1.89 -4.77 6.57
C TRP A 185 2.59 -5.95 5.87
N MET A 186 3.44 -5.69 4.88
CA MET A 186 4.24 -6.74 4.24
C MET A 186 5.28 -7.33 5.20
N THR A 187 5.87 -6.49 6.07
CA THR A 187 6.79 -6.96 7.12
C THR A 187 6.05 -7.77 8.19
N TRP A 188 4.85 -7.34 8.60
CA TRP A 188 4.02 -8.14 9.49
C TRP A 188 3.67 -9.50 8.87
N MET A 189 3.28 -9.53 7.60
CA MET A 189 2.94 -10.78 6.91
C MET A 189 4.13 -11.75 6.86
N SER A 190 5.32 -11.25 6.51
CA SER A 190 6.53 -12.09 6.45
C SER A 190 6.95 -12.62 7.83
N GLN A 191 6.71 -11.89 8.91
CA GLN A 191 7.01 -12.34 10.28
C GLN A 191 5.99 -13.36 10.82
N ASN A 192 4.74 -13.32 10.35
CA ASN A 192 3.62 -14.08 10.92
C ASN A 192 3.23 -15.31 10.10
N ALA A 193 3.70 -15.42 8.86
CA ALA A 193 3.45 -16.54 7.97
C ALA A 193 4.73 -17.01 7.26
N ASP A 194 5.83 -17.06 8.01
CA ASP A 194 7.14 -17.52 7.55
C ASP A 194 7.14 -19.00 7.09
N ASP A 195 6.18 -19.77 7.59
CA ASP A 195 5.95 -21.17 7.21
C ASP A 195 5.22 -21.35 5.87
N ALA A 196 4.54 -20.33 5.36
CA ALA A 196 3.80 -20.39 4.09
C ALA A 196 3.74 -19.01 3.38
N PRO A 197 4.88 -18.47 2.95
CA PRO A 197 5.00 -17.09 2.48
C PRO A 197 4.21 -16.82 1.18
N GLU A 198 4.15 -17.78 0.25
CA GLU A 198 3.41 -17.63 -1.01
C GLU A 198 1.90 -17.58 -0.80
N ALA A 199 1.37 -18.46 0.07
CA ALA A 199 -0.04 -18.49 0.43
C ALA A 199 -0.45 -17.24 1.23
N ALA A 200 0.41 -16.76 2.14
CA ALA A 200 0.16 -15.54 2.89
C ALA A 200 0.22 -14.28 2.02
N GLY A 201 1.17 -14.22 1.08
CA GLY A 201 1.28 -13.13 0.12
C GLY A 201 0.06 -13.04 -0.79
N SER A 202 -0.38 -14.16 -1.36
CA SER A 202 -1.58 -14.21 -2.21
C SER A 202 -2.86 -13.83 -1.44
N LEU A 203 -3.02 -14.30 -0.20
CA LEU A 203 -4.12 -13.88 0.67
C LEU A 203 -4.08 -12.39 1.01
N MET A 204 -2.90 -11.84 1.31
CA MET A 204 -2.75 -10.41 1.59
C MET A 204 -3.11 -9.57 0.37
N VAL A 205 -2.66 -9.95 -0.83
CA VAL A 205 -3.02 -9.24 -2.06
C VAL A 205 -4.52 -9.33 -2.32
N ALA A 206 -5.13 -10.51 -2.20
CA ALA A 206 -6.56 -10.68 -2.35
C ALA A 206 -7.36 -9.82 -1.35
N ALA A 207 -6.91 -9.77 -0.10
CA ALA A 207 -7.50 -8.94 0.95
C ALA A 207 -7.37 -7.44 0.65
N ILE A 208 -6.21 -6.98 0.15
CA ILE A 208 -6.01 -5.59 -0.27
C ILE A 208 -6.97 -5.26 -1.42
N GLN A 209 -7.03 -6.08 -2.47
CA GLN A 209 -7.94 -5.83 -3.61
C GLN A 209 -9.42 -5.85 -3.19
N ALA A 210 -9.82 -6.78 -2.32
CA ALA A 210 -11.16 -6.83 -1.77
C ALA A 210 -11.48 -5.59 -0.92
N SER A 211 -10.51 -5.10 -0.14
CA SER A 211 -10.69 -3.87 0.65
C SER A 211 -10.79 -2.61 -0.20
N ILE A 212 -10.05 -2.52 -1.31
CA ILE A 212 -10.15 -1.42 -2.27
C ILE A 212 -11.54 -1.42 -2.92
N LEU A 213 -12.02 -2.60 -3.35
CA LEU A 213 -13.36 -2.77 -3.90
C LEU A 213 -14.43 -2.35 -2.88
N LEU A 214 -14.37 -2.89 -1.66
CA LEU A 214 -15.34 -2.56 -0.60
C LEU A 214 -15.29 -1.08 -0.23
N GLY A 215 -14.09 -0.49 -0.14
CA GLY A 215 -13.92 0.93 0.15
C GLY A 215 -14.50 1.81 -0.95
N ALA A 216 -14.28 1.46 -2.21
CA ALA A 216 -14.90 2.14 -3.36
C ALA A 216 -16.43 1.99 -3.33
N VAL A 217 -16.97 0.79 -3.14
CA VAL A 217 -18.43 0.58 -3.09
C VAL A 217 -19.08 1.34 -1.93
N VAL A 218 -18.54 1.22 -0.72
CA VAL A 218 -19.06 1.91 0.47
C VAL A 218 -18.93 3.42 0.29
N GLY A 219 -17.80 3.91 -0.21
CA GLY A 219 -17.61 5.33 -0.48
C GLY A 219 -18.57 5.85 -1.55
N GLY A 220 -18.85 5.06 -2.59
CA GLY A 220 -19.81 5.42 -3.64
C GLY A 220 -21.23 5.53 -3.11
N LEU A 221 -21.67 4.55 -2.32
CA LEU A 221 -22.99 4.60 -1.69
C LEU A 221 -23.14 5.81 -0.75
N LEU A 222 -22.08 6.17 -0.02
CA LEU A 222 -22.07 7.36 0.85
C LEU A 222 -22.06 8.66 0.04
N LEU A 223 -21.34 8.68 -1.09
CA LEU A 223 -21.30 9.83 -1.99
C LEU A 223 -22.65 10.07 -2.65
N ASP A 224 -23.25 9.02 -3.23
CA ASP A 224 -24.51 9.09 -3.97
C ASP A 224 -25.71 9.37 -3.05
N GLY A 225 -25.72 8.77 -1.85
CA GLY A 225 -26.84 8.88 -0.91
C GLY A 225 -26.76 10.07 0.05
N MET A 226 -25.57 10.63 0.28
CA MET A 226 -25.37 11.72 1.25
C MET A 226 -24.54 12.86 0.65
N THR A 227 -23.22 12.82 0.81
CA THR A 227 -22.30 13.87 0.41
C THR A 227 -20.87 13.33 0.32
N VAL A 228 -19.97 14.08 -0.32
CA VAL A 228 -18.53 13.78 -0.28
C VAL A 228 -17.98 13.81 1.16
N PHE A 229 -18.51 14.68 2.03
CA PHE A 229 -18.16 14.71 3.45
C PHE A 229 -18.48 13.40 4.16
N ALA A 230 -19.62 12.78 3.87
CA ALA A 230 -20.00 11.49 4.46
C ALA A 230 -19.04 10.37 4.05
N THR A 231 -18.53 10.40 2.81
CA THR A 231 -17.53 9.45 2.32
C THR A 231 -16.23 9.53 3.11
N PHE A 232 -15.74 10.76 3.34
CA PHE A 232 -14.52 11.00 4.11
C PHE A 232 -14.72 10.69 5.60
N ALA A 233 -15.88 11.02 6.17
CA ALA A 233 -16.23 10.63 7.54
C ALA A 233 -16.28 9.09 7.69
N GLY A 234 -16.84 8.39 6.71
CA GLY A 234 -16.83 6.92 6.65
C GLY A 234 -15.42 6.34 6.62
N SER A 235 -14.50 6.95 5.86
CA SER A 235 -13.07 6.59 5.89
C SER A 235 -12.44 6.79 7.28
N VAL A 236 -12.74 7.89 7.98
CA VAL A 236 -12.26 8.14 9.35
C VAL A 236 -12.82 7.12 10.34
N VAL A 237 -14.09 6.73 10.22
CA VAL A 237 -14.70 5.68 11.05
C VAL A 237 -14.01 4.34 10.80
N LEU A 238 -13.76 3.97 9.53
CA LEU A 238 -13.03 2.75 9.19
C LEU A 238 -11.60 2.76 9.74
N ALA A 239 -10.91 3.91 9.71
CA ALA A 239 -9.61 4.07 10.34
C ALA A 239 -9.69 3.86 11.87
N GLY A 240 -10.71 4.44 12.52
CA GLY A 240 -10.98 4.25 13.95
C GLY A 240 -11.20 2.77 14.31
N LEU A 241 -12.01 2.05 13.50
CA LEU A 241 -12.23 0.61 13.66
C LEU A 241 -10.95 -0.19 13.46
N ALA A 242 -10.13 0.16 12.46
CA ALA A 242 -8.82 -0.46 12.26
C ALA A 242 -7.92 -0.27 13.50
N ILE A 243 -7.85 0.95 14.04
CA ILE A 243 -7.06 1.26 15.24
C ILE A 243 -7.57 0.48 16.46
N ALA A 244 -8.89 0.42 16.66
CA ALA A 244 -9.51 -0.31 17.75
C ALA A 244 -9.21 -1.82 17.65
N LEU A 245 -9.26 -2.39 16.45
CA LEU A 245 -8.96 -3.80 16.21
C LEU A 245 -7.47 -4.12 16.39
N ILE A 246 -6.59 -3.22 15.95
CA ILE A 246 -5.14 -3.35 16.10
C ILE A 246 -4.74 -3.25 17.58
N GLY A 247 -5.30 -2.28 18.32
CA GLY A 247 -4.99 -2.02 19.72
C GLY A 247 -3.47 -1.86 19.94
N ASN A 248 -2.90 -2.70 20.80
CA ASN A 248 -1.45 -2.73 21.07
C ASN A 248 -0.63 -3.56 20.06
N GLY A 249 -1.26 -4.07 18.99
CA GLY A 249 -0.64 -4.89 17.93
C GLY A 249 -0.17 -6.28 18.36
N ARG A 250 0.04 -6.52 19.66
CA ARG A 250 0.52 -7.80 20.22
C ARG A 250 -0.39 -8.99 19.92
N ARG A 251 -1.71 -8.77 19.80
CA ARG A 251 -2.69 -9.81 19.48
C ARG A 251 -2.66 -10.27 18.02
N LEU A 252 -1.96 -9.52 17.16
CA LEU A 252 -1.77 -9.81 15.74
C LEU A 252 -0.46 -10.56 15.48
N LEU A 253 0.40 -10.71 16.49
CA LEU A 253 1.68 -11.40 16.35
C LEU A 253 1.54 -12.90 16.66
N LYS A 254 2.33 -13.72 15.95
CA LYS A 254 2.49 -15.16 16.18
C LYS A 254 2.99 -15.38 17.61
N PRO A 255 2.28 -16.19 18.43
CA PRO A 255 2.72 -16.48 19.80
C PRO A 255 4.09 -17.17 19.80
N GLY A 256 5.06 -16.66 20.55
CA GLY A 256 6.30 -17.40 20.87
C GLY A 256 7.62 -16.94 20.25
N ARG A 257 7.72 -15.75 19.64
CA ARG A 257 9.04 -15.18 19.31
C ARG A 257 9.39 -13.99 20.22
N PRO A 258 10.42 -14.08 21.08
CA PRO A 258 11.04 -12.88 21.63
C PRO A 258 11.58 -12.04 20.46
N ALA A 259 11.56 -10.71 20.63
CA ALA A 259 12.01 -9.74 19.63
C ALA A 259 13.47 -10.01 19.23
N LEU A 260 13.69 -10.83 18.22
CA LEU A 260 15.02 -11.14 17.72
C LEU A 260 15.44 -10.07 16.71
N THR A 261 16.41 -9.29 17.17
CA THR A 261 17.17 -8.26 16.48
C THR A 261 17.64 -8.74 15.11
N PHE A 262 16.98 -8.28 14.04
CA PHE A 262 17.30 -8.61 12.65
C PHE A 262 18.73 -8.18 12.25
N VAL A 263 19.37 -7.29 13.03
CA VAL A 263 20.74 -6.80 12.80
C VAL A 263 21.81 -7.89 13.01
N GLN A 264 21.56 -8.94 13.79
CA GLN A 264 22.58 -9.99 14.02
C GLN A 264 22.70 -11.01 12.87
N ARG A 265 21.65 -11.21 12.05
CA ARG A 265 21.73 -12.19 10.94
C ARG A 265 22.57 -11.71 9.77
N THR A 266 22.62 -10.41 9.50
CA THR A 266 23.46 -9.86 8.44
C THR A 266 24.94 -9.77 8.86
N ALA A 267 25.21 -9.62 10.17
CA ALA A 267 26.59 -9.62 10.70
C ALA A 267 27.17 -11.03 10.85
N GLN A 268 26.36 -12.05 11.16
CA GLN A 268 26.85 -13.43 11.27
C GLN A 268 27.08 -14.14 9.92
N SER A 269 26.43 -13.72 8.83
CA SER A 269 26.72 -14.29 7.49
C SER A 269 28.04 -13.81 6.88
N GLN A 270 28.73 -12.84 7.49
CA GLN A 270 30.04 -12.34 7.04
C GLN A 270 31.24 -12.96 7.76
N PHE A 271 31.04 -13.74 8.83
CA PHE A 271 32.11 -14.45 9.53
C PHE A 271 31.97 -15.96 9.32
N ILE A 272 32.33 -16.43 8.12
CA ILE A 272 32.80 -17.80 7.94
C ILE A 272 34.28 -17.77 8.31
N PRO A 273 34.73 -18.41 9.41
CA PRO A 273 36.16 -18.56 9.64
C PRO A 273 36.68 -19.57 8.60
N THR A 274 37.55 -19.11 7.71
CA THR A 274 38.44 -19.97 6.93
C THR A 274 39.35 -20.69 7.92
N GLY A 275 38.90 -21.84 8.39
CA GLY A 275 39.65 -22.74 9.25
C GLY A 275 40.82 -23.34 8.49
N ASP A 276 42.00 -23.10 9.05
CA ASP A 276 43.23 -23.87 8.95
C ASP A 276 43.03 -25.31 8.46
N ARG A 277 43.66 -25.63 7.33
CA ARG A 277 44.08 -27.01 7.04
C ARG A 277 45.59 -27.02 6.91
N LYS A 278 46.26 -27.26 8.04
CA LYS A 278 47.59 -27.85 8.10
C LYS A 278 47.50 -29.37 8.17
N CYS A 279 48.32 -30.01 7.33
CA CYS A 279 49.03 -31.29 7.51
C CYS A 279 48.25 -32.61 7.34
N PRO A 280 48.96 -33.73 7.06
CA PRO A 280 50.42 -33.91 6.89
C PRO A 280 50.89 -34.03 5.44
#